data_AF-A0A926EFV0-F1
#
_entry.id   AF-A0A926EFV0-F1
#
_cell.length_a   1.000
_cell.length_b   1.000
_cell.length_c   1.000
_cell.angle_alpha   90.00
_cell.angle_beta   90.00
_cell.angle_gamma   90.00
#
_symmetry.space_group_name_H-M   'P 1'
#
loop_
_entity.id
_entity.type
_entity.pdbx_description
1 polymer ?
#
loop_
_entity_poly.entity_id
_entity_poly.type
_entity_poly.pdbx_seq_one_letter_code
_entity_poly.pdbx_strand_id
1 'polypeptide(L)'
;MIEMKIAGDETRDKLLAQMGVGEEDAQCFWAADREEPLGGAAFCVRGGQAVMLDLFTAPGLEGALGDGLIRGAWNYCSSHGVKIARFGERFPLEKLKKLEFFKDFGHEEIDIEKFFQTRKKCGQTR
;
A
#
# COMPACT_ATOMS: atom_id res chain seq x y z
N MET A 1 -6.22 -1.96 19.10
CA MET A 1 -5.06 -1.15 18.69
C MET A 1 -4.79 -1.59 17.27
N ILE A 2 -4.76 -0.64 16.32
CA ILE A 2 -4.53 -0.99 14.92
C ILE A 2 -3.06 -1.38 14.74
N GLU A 3 -2.83 -2.60 14.27
CA GLU A 3 -1.51 -3.11 13.90
C GLU A 3 -1.37 -3.12 12.38
N MET A 4 -0.16 -2.86 11.88
CA MET A 4 0.14 -2.92 10.45
C MET A 4 1.42 -3.71 10.21
N LYS A 5 1.37 -4.69 9.31
CA LYS A 5 2.51 -5.58 9.01
C LYS A 5 2.36 -6.24 7.65
N ILE A 6 3.36 -7.01 7.22
CA ILE A 6 3.19 -7.94 6.11
C ILE A 6 2.26 -9.07 6.53
N ALA A 7 1.32 -9.40 5.65
CA ALA A 7 0.37 -10.49 5.84
C ALA A 7 1.08 -11.85 5.71
N GLY A 8 0.75 -12.79 6.59
CA GLY A 8 1.07 -14.20 6.37
C GLY A 8 0.17 -14.81 5.28
N ASP A 9 0.49 -16.02 4.83
CA ASP A 9 -0.14 -16.63 3.64
C ASP A 9 -1.68 -16.62 3.68
N GLU A 10 -2.30 -17.07 4.78
CA GLU A 10 -3.76 -17.13 4.87
C GLU A 10 -4.43 -15.74 4.75
N THR A 11 -3.87 -14.75 5.44
CA THR A 11 -4.39 -13.37 5.42
C THR A 11 -4.15 -12.72 4.05
N ARG A 12 -2.98 -12.96 3.46
CA ARG A 12 -2.63 -12.50 2.12
C ARG A 12 -3.68 -13.01 1.13
N ASP A 13 -3.93 -14.32 1.10
CA ASP A 13 -4.83 -14.92 0.12
C ASP A 13 -6.27 -14.40 0.25
N LYS A 14 -6.75 -14.21 1.48
CA LYS A 14 -8.06 -13.56 1.75
C LYS A 14 -8.13 -12.14 1.20
N LEU A 15 -7.09 -11.33 1.43
CA LEU A 15 -7.03 -9.94 0.97
C LEU A 15 -6.89 -9.84 -0.56
N LEU A 16 -6.04 -10.68 -1.17
CA LEU A 16 -5.89 -10.74 -2.62
C LEU A 16 -7.21 -11.12 -3.30
N ALA A 17 -7.94 -12.09 -2.73
CA ALA A 17 -9.26 -12.46 -3.22
C ALA A 17 -10.27 -11.30 -3.12
N GLN A 18 -10.27 -10.52 -2.03
CA GLN A 18 -11.11 -9.32 -1.90
C GLN A 18 -10.77 -8.22 -2.91
N MET A 19 -9.50 -8.11 -3.28
CA MET A 19 -9.01 -7.17 -4.29
C MET A 19 -9.13 -7.69 -5.73
N GLY A 20 -9.52 -8.95 -5.93
CA GLY A 20 -9.53 -9.58 -7.26
C GLY A 20 -8.14 -9.71 -7.88
N VAL A 21 -7.08 -9.76 -7.05
CA VAL A 21 -5.69 -9.91 -7.49
C VAL A 21 -5.34 -11.40 -7.55
N GLY A 22 -4.95 -11.89 -8.72
CA GLY A 22 -4.60 -13.30 -8.97
C GLY A 22 -3.11 -13.52 -9.26
N GLU A 23 -2.23 -12.68 -8.70
CA GLU A 23 -0.79 -12.77 -8.93
C GLU A 23 -0.12 -13.60 -7.82
N GLU A 24 0.54 -14.70 -8.18
CA GLU A 24 1.16 -15.65 -7.22
C GLU A 24 2.32 -15.03 -6.43
N ASP A 25 3.01 -14.04 -6.99
CA ASP A 25 4.11 -13.30 -6.36
C ASP A 25 3.64 -12.06 -5.58
N ALA A 26 2.32 -11.83 -5.49
CA ALA A 26 1.79 -10.74 -4.72
C ALA A 26 2.00 -10.94 -3.22
N GLN A 27 2.33 -9.85 -2.54
CA GLN A 27 2.36 -9.72 -1.09
C GLN A 27 1.30 -8.71 -0.67
N CYS A 28 0.87 -8.77 0.59
CA CYS A 28 -0.03 -7.79 1.16
C CYS A 28 0.60 -7.16 2.40
N PHE A 29 0.65 -5.83 2.43
CA PHE A 29 0.81 -5.09 3.68
C PHE A 29 -0.60 -4.84 4.21
N TRP A 30 -0.91 -5.31 5.42
CA TRP A 30 -2.26 -5.29 5.95
C TRP A 30 -2.34 -4.54 7.27
N ALA A 31 -3.54 -4.07 7.58
CA ALA A 31 -3.89 -3.46 8.84
C ALA A 31 -5.01 -4.27 9.51
N ALA A 32 -4.89 -4.47 10.82
CA ALA A 32 -5.85 -5.23 11.60
C ALA A 32 -6.15 -4.54 12.94
N ASP A 33 -7.37 -4.71 13.44
CA ASP A 33 -7.69 -4.47 14.86
C ASP A 33 -8.15 -5.79 15.47
N ARG A 34 -7.43 -6.27 16.50
CA ARG A 34 -7.71 -7.57 17.15
C ARG A 34 -7.83 -8.73 16.15
N GLU A 35 -6.88 -8.80 15.22
CA GLU A 35 -6.78 -9.82 14.15
C GLU A 35 -7.85 -9.72 13.05
N GLU A 36 -8.83 -8.81 13.15
CA GLU A 36 -9.79 -8.56 12.09
C GLU A 36 -9.19 -7.62 11.03
N PRO A 37 -9.14 -8.02 9.74
CA PRO A 37 -8.55 -7.21 8.69
C PRO A 37 -9.38 -5.95 8.43
N LEU A 38 -8.76 -4.78 8.62
CA LEU A 38 -9.34 -3.48 8.31
C LEU A 38 -8.96 -2.99 6.91
N GLY A 39 -7.92 -3.56 6.31
CA GLY A 39 -7.48 -3.19 4.97
C GLY A 39 -6.17 -3.86 4.57
N GLY A 40 -5.84 -3.77 3.28
CA GLY A 40 -4.63 -4.31 2.70
C GLY A 40 -4.21 -3.57 1.44
N ALA A 41 -2.91 -3.37 1.26
CA ALA A 41 -2.32 -2.97 0.00
C ALA A 41 -1.59 -4.16 -0.62
N ALA A 42 -2.05 -4.60 -1.78
CA ALA A 42 -1.41 -5.65 -2.56
C ALA A 42 -0.28 -5.07 -3.41
N PHE A 43 0.86 -5.73 -3.43
CA PHE A 43 2.02 -5.31 -4.22
C PHE A 43 2.90 -6.52 -4.60
N CYS A 44 3.69 -6.40 -5.64
CA CYS A 44 4.76 -7.35 -5.96
C CYS A 44 6.06 -6.60 -6.28
N VAL A 45 7.19 -7.31 -6.33
CA VAL A 45 8.48 -6.72 -6.75
C VAL A 45 8.85 -7.27 -8.12
N ARG A 46 8.84 -6.42 -9.14
CA ARG A 46 9.12 -6.78 -10.53
C ARG A 46 10.12 -5.81 -11.14
N GLY A 47 11.15 -6.34 -11.80
CA GLY A 47 12.20 -5.50 -12.42
C GLY A 47 12.94 -4.58 -11.43
N GLY A 48 13.00 -4.95 -10.15
CA GLY A 48 13.58 -4.10 -9.09
C GLY A 48 12.67 -2.97 -8.61
N GLN A 49 11.38 -3.00 -8.94
CA GLN A 49 10.39 -1.99 -8.58
C GLN A 49 9.25 -2.60 -7.77
N ALA A 50 8.72 -1.83 -6.81
CA ALA A 50 7.49 -2.16 -6.10
C ALA A 50 6.29 -1.79 -6.97
N VAL A 51 5.52 -2.78 -7.42
CA VAL A 51 4.32 -2.57 -8.24
C VAL A 51 3.10 -2.74 -7.35
N MET A 52 2.37 -1.66 -7.09
CA MET A 52 1.11 -1.70 -6.35
C MET A 52 0.02 -2.31 -7.24
N LEU A 53 -0.64 -3.35 -6.76
CA LEU A 53 -1.62 -4.11 -7.55
C LEU A 53 -3.04 -3.65 -7.26
N ASP A 54 -3.37 -3.51 -5.98
CA ASP A 54 -4.65 -2.95 -5.55
C ASP A 54 -4.59 -2.49 -4.08
N LEU A 55 -5.65 -1.80 -3.65
CA LEU A 55 -5.89 -1.36 -2.28
C LEU A 55 -7.30 -1.75 -1.85
N PHE A 56 -7.41 -2.36 -0.68
CA PHE A 56 -8.65 -2.60 0.04
C PHE A 56 -8.61 -1.91 1.41
N THR A 57 -9.73 -1.31 1.80
CA THR A 57 -9.94 -0.74 3.12
C THR A 57 -11.39 -0.94 3.51
N ALA A 58 -11.65 -1.19 4.78
CA ALA A 58 -13.00 -1.21 5.32
C ALA A 58 -13.69 0.15 5.09
N PRO A 59 -15.02 0.16 4.88
CA PRO A 59 -15.77 1.38 4.63
C PRO A 59 -15.54 2.45 5.72
N GLY A 60 -15.31 3.70 5.31
CA GLY A 60 -15.08 4.83 6.22
C GLY A 60 -13.61 5.03 6.63
N LEU A 61 -12.71 4.13 6.24
CA LEU A 61 -11.28 4.21 6.56
C LEU A 61 -10.41 4.58 5.34
N GLU A 62 -10.99 4.78 4.17
CA GLU A 62 -10.26 4.81 2.89
C GLU A 62 -9.09 5.80 2.88
N GLY A 63 -9.30 7.04 3.35
CA GLY A 63 -8.27 8.07 3.34
C GLY A 63 -7.10 7.73 4.27
N ALA A 64 -7.34 7.77 5.58
CA ALA A 64 -6.29 7.61 6.57
C ALA A 64 -5.62 6.22 6.54
N LEU A 65 -6.41 5.15 6.35
CA LEU A 65 -5.87 3.80 6.32
C LEU A 65 -5.21 3.48 4.98
N GLY A 66 -5.80 3.92 3.87
CA GLY A 66 -5.24 3.70 2.54
C GLY A 66 -3.88 4.34 2.36
N ASP A 67 -3.72 5.59 2.82
CA ASP A 67 -2.42 6.27 2.85
C ASP A 67 -1.39 5.47 3.69
N GLY A 68 -1.81 5.01 4.87
CA GLY A 68 -0.95 4.20 5.75
C GLY A 68 -0.52 2.89 5.13
N LEU A 69 -1.43 2.19 4.45
CA LEU A 69 -1.18 0.88 3.83
C LEU A 69 -0.19 0.97 2.67
N ILE A 70 -0.38 1.92 1.75
CA ILE A 70 0.55 2.13 0.62
C ILE A 70 1.93 2.52 1.15
N ARG A 71 1.98 3.47 2.10
CA ARG A 71 3.25 3.89 2.72
C ARG A 71 3.93 2.75 3.46
N GLY A 72 3.18 1.91 4.16
CA GLY A 72 3.70 0.72 4.84
C GLY A 72 4.31 -0.28 3.86
N ALA A 73 3.61 -0.57 2.76
CA ALA A 73 4.10 -1.44 1.69
C ALA A 73 5.39 -0.88 1.06
N TRP A 74 5.45 0.42 0.75
CA TRP A 74 6.63 1.05 0.19
C TRP A 74 7.80 1.09 1.16
N ASN A 75 7.54 1.35 2.44
CA ASN A 75 8.58 1.32 3.47
C ASN A 75 9.16 -0.09 3.65
N TYR A 76 8.31 -1.12 3.60
CA TYR A 76 8.76 -2.52 3.58
C TYR A 76 9.61 -2.80 2.34
N CYS A 77 9.18 -2.41 1.14
CA CYS A 77 9.96 -2.59 -0.08
C CYS A 77 11.33 -1.89 0.01
N SER A 78 11.34 -0.65 0.51
CA SER A 78 12.55 0.15 0.70
C SER A 78 13.53 -0.47 1.69
N SER A 79 13.06 -1.02 2.80
CA SER A 79 13.93 -1.75 3.74
C SER A 79 14.52 -3.03 3.15
N HIS A 80 13.97 -3.52 2.03
CA HIS A 80 14.47 -4.68 1.27
C HIS A 80 15.20 -4.27 -0.02
N GLY A 81 15.61 -3.00 -0.13
CA GLY A 81 16.47 -2.50 -1.21
C GLY A 81 15.74 -2.03 -2.47
N VAL A 82 14.42 -2.02 -2.49
CA VAL A 82 13.62 -1.51 -3.62
C VAL A 82 13.44 -0.01 -3.47
N LYS A 83 13.89 0.77 -4.46
CA LYS A 83 13.88 2.25 -4.39
C LYS A 83 12.77 2.91 -5.20
N ILE A 84 12.27 2.20 -6.20
CA ILE A 84 11.25 2.71 -7.12
C ILE A 84 9.95 1.96 -6.86
N ALA A 85 8.86 2.70 -6.77
CA ALA A 85 7.50 2.18 -6.75
C ALA A 85 6.70 2.71 -7.95
N ARG A 86 5.63 2.01 -8.31
CA ARG A 86 4.62 2.49 -9.25
C ARG A 86 3.28 1.84 -8.95
N PHE A 87 2.19 2.49 -9.37
CA PHE A 87 0.89 1.82 -9.42
C PHE A 87 0.82 0.97 -10.70
N GLY A 88 0.49 -0.32 -10.55
CA GLY A 88 0.36 -1.27 -11.65
C GLY A 88 -0.69 -0.82 -12.66
N GLU A 89 -0.58 -1.24 -13.91
CA GLU A 89 -1.46 -0.76 -15.00
C GLU A 89 -2.94 -1.07 -14.78
N ARG A 90 -3.24 -2.09 -13.98
CA ARG A 90 -4.59 -2.49 -13.59
C ARG A 90 -5.03 -1.95 -12.24
N PHE A 91 -4.17 -1.19 -11.55
CA PHE A 91 -4.51 -0.58 -10.28
C PHE A 91 -5.65 0.43 -10.50
N PRO A 92 -6.75 0.35 -9.75
CA PRO A 92 -7.87 1.27 -9.90
C PRO A 92 -7.52 2.65 -9.31
N LEU A 93 -6.99 3.55 -10.15
CA LEU A 93 -6.54 4.89 -9.75
C LEU A 93 -7.64 5.74 -9.08
N GLU A 94 -8.91 5.44 -9.31
CA GLU A 94 -10.03 6.07 -8.60
C GLU A 94 -9.95 5.90 -7.08
N LYS A 95 -9.36 4.80 -6.59
CA LYS A 95 -9.13 4.58 -5.15
C LYS A 95 -8.14 5.59 -4.57
N LEU A 96 -7.20 6.09 -5.38
CA LEU A 96 -6.23 7.10 -4.94
C LEU A 96 -6.87 8.45 -4.66
N LYS A 97 -7.98 8.79 -5.33
CA LYS A 97 -8.65 10.09 -5.15
C LYS A 97 -9.12 10.35 -3.71
N LYS A 98 -9.31 9.28 -2.93
CA LYS A 98 -9.69 9.36 -1.51
C LYS A 98 -8.48 9.55 -0.58
N LEU A 99 -7.26 9.44 -1.09
CA LEU A 99 -6.01 9.43 -0.33
C LEU A 99 -5.37 10.82 -0.33
N GLU A 100 -4.80 11.25 0.79
CA GLU A 100 -4.20 12.58 0.91
C GLU A 100 -2.88 12.67 0.14
N PHE A 101 -2.04 11.63 0.22
CA PHE A 101 -0.69 11.68 -0.34
C PHE A 101 -0.60 11.19 -1.79
N PHE A 102 -1.59 10.42 -2.24
CA PHE A 102 -1.54 9.70 -3.52
C PHE A 102 -2.58 10.14 -4.55
N LYS A 103 -3.53 11.02 -4.21
CA LYS A 103 -4.64 11.43 -5.10
C LYS A 103 -4.25 11.94 -6.49
N ASP A 104 -3.05 12.48 -6.62
CA ASP A 104 -2.55 13.09 -7.87
C ASP A 104 -1.60 12.16 -8.64
N PHE A 105 -1.41 10.93 -8.17
CA PHE A 105 -0.52 9.95 -8.79
C PHE A 105 -1.24 9.11 -9.85
N GLY A 106 -0.49 8.66 -10.85
CA GLY A 106 -0.91 7.74 -11.88
C GLY A 106 -0.06 6.47 -11.89
N HIS A 107 0.31 6.00 -13.08
CA HIS A 107 1.14 4.80 -13.26
C HIS A 107 2.63 5.10 -13.42
N GLU A 108 3.05 6.34 -13.16
CA GLU A 108 4.45 6.75 -13.22
C GLU A 108 5.33 6.06 -12.18
N GLU A 109 6.64 6.10 -12.42
CA GLU A 109 7.65 5.65 -11.48
C GLU A 109 7.89 6.71 -10.39
N ILE A 110 8.04 6.22 -9.17
CA ILE A 110 8.08 7.03 -7.96
C ILE A 110 9.30 6.61 -7.16
N ASP A 111 10.20 7.56 -6.91
CA ASP A 111 11.29 7.35 -5.97
C ASP A 111 10.73 7.36 -4.53
N ILE A 112 10.81 6.20 -3.87
CA ILE A 112 10.24 5.96 -2.55
C ILE A 112 10.94 6.82 -1.49
N GLU A 113 12.26 6.93 -1.54
CA GLU A 113 13.04 7.71 -0.57
C GLU A 113 12.70 9.19 -0.69
N LYS A 114 12.67 9.72 -1.92
CA LYS A 114 12.28 11.10 -2.21
C LYS A 114 10.83 11.37 -1.82
N PHE A 115 9.92 10.42 -2.05
CA PHE A 115 8.54 10.52 -1.59
C PHE A 115 8.48 10.70 -0.08
N PHE A 116 9.17 9.85 0.70
CA PHE A 116 9.18 9.99 2.16
C PHE A 116 9.91 11.22 2.67
N GLN A 117 10.86 11.78 1.92
CA GLN A 117 11.50 13.06 2.29
C GLN A 117 10.58 14.26 2.06
N THR A 118 9.86 14.28 0.94
CA THR A 118 9.04 15.42 0.50
C THR A 118 7.63 15.42 1.06
N ARG A 119 7.07 14.24 1.34
CA ARG A 119 5.68 14.04 1.82
C ARG A 119 5.60 13.62 3.28
N LYS A 120 6.70 13.71 4.04
CA LYS A 120 6.62 13.76 5.49
C LYS A 120 5.77 14.98 5.87
N LYS A 121 4.49 14.75 6.22
CA LYS A 121 3.90 15.54 7.31
C LYS A 121 4.78 15.24 8.53
N CYS A 122 5.87 15.99 8.68
CA CYS A 122 6.48 16.14 9.98
C CYS A 122 5.34 16.56 10.90
N GLY A 123 5.04 15.72 11.89
CA GLY A 123 4.36 16.16 13.09
C GLY A 123 5.23 17.25 13.72
N GLN A 124 5.09 18.48 13.27
CA GLN A 124 5.30 19.65 14.11
C GLN A 124 3.96 19.93 14.77
N THR A 125 3.63 19.08 15.74
CA THR A 125 2.93 19.55 16.93
C THR A 125 3.88 20.55 17.59
N ARG A 126 3.55 21.83 17.49
CA ARG A 126 3.88 22.81 18.52
C ARG A 126 2.60 23.13 19.26
#